data_AF-A0AAN7J9N4-F1
#
_entry.id   AF-A0AAN7J9N4-F1
#
_cell.length_a   1.000
_cell.length_b   1.000
_cell.length_c   1.000
_cell.angle_alpha   90.00
_cell.angle_beta   90.00
_cell.angle_gamma   90.00
#
_symmetry.space_group_name_H-M   'P 1'
#
loop_
_entity.id
_entity.type
_entity.pdbx_description
1 polymer ?
#
loop_
_entity_poly.entity_id
_entity_poly.type
_entity_poly.pdbx_seq_one_letter_code
_entity_poly.pdbx_strand_id
1 'polypeptide(L)'
;MATPLLVTGLRSLFLILGFAMVATLIYTISTDGLPFRRDLLTPWMAATLVDFYTVLFPIAVWVAYKEQNAFTAIVWVILLICLGGITTSFYIFLQFLKLSPQESMQDPVYHVLLRNSSKNPSEQKRKHSPVVMARIIFIALGCLMLATLLYTILTNGSPFRKELLTPWMVATLIDFYINTAALSVWFIYKESSWISGIVWVILLICFGGVSACTFIIKELFQLTSLDPLYLILLNNHNRAENRYERILL
;
A
#
# COMPACT_ATOMS: atom_id res chain seq x y z
N MET A 1 -13.59 21.66 -11.78
CA MET A 1 -13.43 22.22 -10.42
C MET A 1 -13.21 21.18 -9.30
N ALA A 2 -13.43 19.88 -9.53
CA ALA A 2 -13.27 18.85 -8.48
C ALA A 2 -11.82 18.41 -8.18
N THR A 3 -10.88 18.62 -9.11
CA THR A 3 -9.48 18.18 -9.01
C THR A 3 -8.61 18.91 -7.97
N PRO A 4 -8.68 20.25 -7.79
CA PRO A 4 -7.91 20.93 -6.74
C PRO A 4 -8.43 20.61 -5.32
N LEU A 5 -9.74 20.37 -5.17
CA LEU A 5 -10.34 19.96 -3.91
C LEU A 5 -9.86 18.56 -3.51
N LEU A 6 -9.80 17.63 -4.46
CA LEU A 6 -9.30 16.27 -4.23
C LEU A 6 -7.85 16.28 -3.74
N VAL A 7 -6.96 17.02 -4.42
CA VAL A 7 -5.54 17.11 -4.03
C VAL A 7 -5.38 17.71 -2.65
N THR A 8 -6.12 18.78 -2.35
CA THR A 8 -6.10 19.42 -1.03
C THR A 8 -6.63 18.46 0.04
N GLY A 9 -7.71 17.73 -0.26
CA GLY A 9 -8.28 16.72 0.63
C GLY A 9 -7.32 15.58 0.94
N LEU A 10 -6.65 15.02 -0.08
CA LEU A 10 -5.67 13.95 0.09
C LEU A 10 -4.43 14.43 0.85
N ARG A 11 -3.93 15.64 0.58
CA ARG A 11 -2.82 16.24 1.35
C ARG A 11 -3.18 16.36 2.83
N SER A 12 -4.34 16.94 3.13
CA SER A 12 -4.82 17.09 4.50
C SER A 12 -5.03 15.74 5.19
N LEU A 13 -5.62 14.76 4.48
CA LEU A 13 -5.84 13.41 5.00
C LEU A 13 -4.51 12.77 5.46
N PHE A 14 -3.53 12.65 4.57
CA PHE A 14 -2.27 11.99 4.91
C PHE A 14 -1.47 12.79 5.95
N LEU A 15 -1.55 14.12 5.95
CA LEU A 15 -0.93 14.93 7.00
C LEU A 15 -1.55 14.63 8.38
N ILE A 16 -2.87 14.59 8.47
CA ILE A 16 -3.59 14.29 9.71
C ILE A 16 -3.29 12.86 10.17
N LEU A 17 -3.30 11.87 9.27
CA LEU A 17 -2.98 10.48 9.61
C LEU A 17 -1.55 10.33 10.13
N GLY A 18 -0.58 11.01 9.52
CA GLY A 18 0.81 11.03 9.99
C GLY A 18 0.94 11.60 11.40
N PHE A 19 0.32 12.76 11.68
CA PHE A 19 0.32 13.34 13.02
C PHE A 19 -0.42 12.48 14.05
N ALA A 20 -1.54 11.88 13.68
CA ALA A 20 -2.29 10.96 14.54
C ALA A 20 -1.43 9.75 14.94
N MET A 21 -0.64 9.20 14.01
CA MET A 21 0.27 8.09 14.31
C MET A 21 1.42 8.52 15.22
N VAL A 22 2.02 9.68 14.99
CA VAL A 22 3.07 10.23 15.88
C VAL A 22 2.52 10.43 17.30
N ALA A 23 1.34 11.03 17.44
CA ALA A 23 0.68 11.22 18.73
C ALA A 23 0.40 9.88 19.42
N THR A 24 -0.07 8.88 18.66
CA THR A 24 -0.30 7.52 19.15
C THR A 24 0.98 6.88 19.67
N LEU A 25 2.10 6.96 18.93
CA LEU A 25 3.38 6.41 19.39
C LEU A 25 3.88 7.12 20.64
N ILE A 26 3.84 8.46 20.68
CA ILE A 26 4.28 9.22 21.86
C ILE A 26 3.46 8.81 23.08
N TYR A 27 2.13 8.73 22.94
CA TYR A 27 1.23 8.32 24.00
C TYR A 27 1.53 6.90 24.48
N THR A 28 1.60 5.92 23.55
CA THR A 28 1.85 4.51 23.88
C THR A 28 3.22 4.31 24.50
N ILE A 29 4.27 4.96 23.99
CA ILE A 29 5.62 4.89 24.58
C ILE A 29 5.64 5.50 25.98
N SER A 30 4.96 6.63 26.18
CA SER A 30 4.92 7.32 27.48
C SER A 30 4.15 6.54 28.55
N THR A 31 3.14 5.76 28.13
CA THR A 31 2.24 5.05 29.06
C THR A 31 2.63 3.59 29.26
N ASP A 32 3.11 2.91 28.21
CA ASP A 32 3.35 1.47 28.20
C ASP A 32 4.83 1.11 27.93
N GLY A 33 5.70 2.10 27.72
CA GLY A 33 7.12 1.89 27.43
C GLY A 33 7.37 1.38 26.01
N LEU A 34 8.56 0.83 25.75
CA LEU A 34 9.00 0.42 24.42
C LEU A 34 8.29 -0.86 23.89
N PRO A 35 8.18 -1.01 22.56
CA PRO A 35 7.49 -2.15 21.94
C PRO A 35 8.29 -3.46 21.94
N PHE A 36 9.59 -3.41 22.23
CA PHE A 36 10.51 -4.55 22.07
C PHE A 36 10.45 -5.51 23.25
N ARG A 37 9.26 -6.06 23.52
CA ARG A 37 9.01 -6.99 24.63
C ARG A 37 8.29 -8.24 24.12
N ARG A 38 8.72 -9.43 24.59
CA ARG A 38 8.23 -10.71 24.09
C ARG A 38 6.78 -11.01 24.48
N ASP A 39 6.35 -10.49 25.62
CA ASP A 39 4.98 -10.59 26.13
C ASP A 39 3.95 -9.90 25.22
N LEU A 40 4.36 -8.93 24.41
CA LEU A 40 3.50 -8.28 23.44
C LEU A 40 3.23 -9.15 22.20
N LEU A 41 4.13 -10.09 21.87
CA LEU A 41 4.02 -10.99 20.71
C LEU A 41 3.06 -12.16 20.97
N THR A 42 1.83 -11.83 21.35
CA THR A 42 0.73 -12.81 21.40
C THR A 42 0.45 -13.38 19.99
N PRO A 43 -0.20 -14.55 19.86
CA PRO A 43 -0.53 -15.12 18.55
C PRO A 43 -1.30 -14.15 17.64
N TRP A 44 -2.22 -13.37 18.22
CA TRP A 44 -2.97 -12.36 17.48
C TRP A 44 -2.12 -11.15 17.10
N MET A 45 -1.23 -10.67 17.97
CA MET A 45 -0.25 -9.64 17.58
C MET A 45 0.63 -10.12 16.43
N ALA A 46 1.14 -11.35 16.49
CA ALA A 46 1.97 -11.93 15.43
C ALA A 46 1.20 -12.01 14.10
N ALA A 47 -0.06 -12.47 14.13
CA ALA A 47 -0.92 -12.49 12.95
C ALA A 47 -1.15 -11.08 12.37
N THR A 48 -1.39 -10.08 13.23
CA THR A 48 -1.54 -8.68 12.81
C THR A 48 -0.26 -8.12 12.22
N LEU A 49 0.93 -8.47 12.73
CA LEU A 49 2.20 -8.07 12.13
C LEU A 49 2.41 -8.70 10.75
N VAL A 50 2.08 -9.99 10.57
CA VAL A 50 2.12 -10.64 9.25
C VAL A 50 1.19 -9.91 8.27
N ASP A 51 -0.01 -9.55 8.72
CA ASP A 51 -0.96 -8.79 7.92
C ASP A 51 -0.42 -7.41 7.53
N PHE A 52 0.10 -6.71 8.54
CA PHE A 52 0.68 -5.40 8.40
C PHE A 52 1.78 -5.37 7.34
N TYR A 53 2.73 -6.30 7.40
CA TYR A 53 3.79 -6.37 6.40
C TYR A 53 3.28 -6.83 5.03
N THR A 54 2.24 -7.64 4.98
CA THR A 54 1.59 -8.03 3.70
C THR A 54 0.96 -6.83 3.01
N VAL A 55 0.30 -5.93 3.75
CA VAL A 55 -0.26 -4.67 3.25
C VAL A 55 0.84 -3.65 2.93
N LEU A 56 1.88 -3.56 3.76
CA LEU A 56 2.99 -2.61 3.58
C LEU A 56 3.86 -2.97 2.36
N PHE A 57 4.00 -4.25 2.04
CA PHE A 57 4.85 -4.73 0.95
C PHE A 57 4.58 -4.06 -0.41
N PRO A 58 3.34 -4.02 -0.94
CA PRO A 58 3.06 -3.31 -2.19
C PRO A 58 3.36 -1.81 -2.12
N ILE A 59 3.18 -1.16 -0.96
CA ILE A 59 3.56 0.26 -0.77
C ILE A 59 5.08 0.41 -0.87
N ALA A 60 5.86 -0.46 -0.20
CA ALA A 60 7.31 -0.43 -0.27
C ALA A 60 7.84 -0.67 -1.69
N VAL A 61 7.23 -1.61 -2.44
CA VAL A 61 7.56 -1.85 -3.85
C VAL A 61 7.25 -0.62 -4.70
N TRP A 62 6.11 0.05 -4.47
CA TRP A 62 5.76 1.29 -5.17
C TRP A 62 6.76 2.42 -4.87
N VAL A 63 7.13 2.62 -3.60
CA VAL A 63 8.13 3.62 -3.22
C VAL A 63 9.49 3.34 -3.86
N ALA A 64 9.93 2.08 -3.86
CA ALA A 64 11.18 1.69 -4.52
C ALA A 64 11.15 1.91 -6.04
N TYR A 65 9.99 1.75 -6.69
CA TYR A 65 9.79 2.08 -8.11
C TYR A 65 9.81 3.60 -8.36
N LYS A 66 9.17 4.38 -7.49
CA LYS A 66 9.02 5.83 -7.64
C LYS A 66 10.36 6.57 -7.51
N GLU A 67 11.24 6.09 -6.64
CA GLU A 67 12.56 6.69 -6.41
C GLU A 67 13.55 6.42 -7.55
N GLN A 68 14.30 7.46 -7.93
CA GLN A 68 15.31 7.32 -9.00
C GLN A 68 16.64 6.76 -8.48
N ASN A 69 17.02 7.19 -7.29
CA ASN A 69 18.26 6.80 -6.64
C ASN A 69 18.01 5.57 -5.75
N ALA A 70 18.75 4.49 -6.00
CA ALA A 70 18.65 3.26 -5.23
C ALA A 70 18.95 3.48 -3.73
N PHE A 71 19.88 4.38 -3.40
CA PHE A 71 20.17 4.70 -2.01
C PHE A 71 18.96 5.35 -1.31
N THR A 72 18.34 6.35 -1.96
CA THR A 72 17.14 7.00 -1.44
C THR A 72 15.97 6.02 -1.33
N ALA A 73 15.80 5.13 -2.31
CA ALA A 73 14.80 4.06 -2.25
C ALA A 73 15.00 3.15 -1.03
N ILE A 74 16.24 2.71 -0.78
CA ILE A 74 16.58 1.86 0.37
C ILE A 74 16.29 2.58 1.68
N VAL A 75 16.68 3.86 1.79
CA VAL A 75 16.39 4.68 2.99
C VAL A 75 14.89 4.76 3.24
N TRP A 76 14.08 5.03 2.21
CA TRP A 76 12.62 5.06 2.36
C TRP A 76 12.03 3.72 2.74
N VAL A 77 12.51 2.62 2.16
CA VAL A 77 12.05 1.27 2.51
C VAL A 77 12.39 0.92 3.97
N ILE A 78 13.58 1.28 4.45
CA ILE A 78 13.94 1.12 5.86
C ILE A 78 13.01 1.94 6.75
N LEU A 79 12.74 3.20 6.39
CA LEU A 79 11.81 4.06 7.12
C LEU A 79 10.38 3.50 7.12
N LEU A 80 9.93 2.85 6.04
CA LEU A 80 8.63 2.19 5.99
C LEU A 80 8.58 0.99 6.93
N ILE A 81 9.61 0.14 6.93
CA ILE A 81 9.68 -1.03 7.80
C ILE A 81 9.73 -0.61 9.29
N CYS A 82 10.46 0.46 9.61
CA CYS A 82 10.63 0.90 10.99
C CYS A 82 9.51 1.78 11.55
N LEU A 83 8.92 2.66 10.72
CA LEU A 83 7.96 3.68 11.16
C LEU A 83 6.58 3.55 10.52
N GLY A 84 6.40 2.59 9.60
CA GLY A 84 5.12 2.25 9.01
C GLY A 84 4.38 3.44 8.40
N GLY A 85 3.18 3.67 8.92
CA GLY A 85 2.18 4.63 8.48
C GLY A 85 2.62 6.08 8.61
N ILE A 86 3.58 6.40 9.49
CA ILE A 86 4.21 7.73 9.53
C ILE A 86 4.93 7.98 8.21
N THR A 87 5.79 7.04 7.81
CA THR A 87 6.56 7.13 6.57
C THR A 87 5.65 7.10 5.35
N THR A 88 4.66 6.19 5.32
CA THR A 88 3.68 6.11 4.24
C THR A 88 2.95 7.45 4.05
N SER A 89 2.42 8.01 5.14
CA SER A 89 1.70 9.28 5.13
C SER A 89 2.58 10.44 4.68
N PHE A 90 3.78 10.53 5.24
CA PHE A 90 4.73 11.60 4.91
C PHE A 90 5.18 11.50 3.46
N TYR A 91 5.51 10.30 2.98
CA TYR A 91 5.93 10.08 1.60
C TYR A 91 4.83 10.48 0.61
N ILE A 92 3.61 10.01 0.81
CA ILE A 92 2.47 10.33 -0.06
C ILE A 92 2.19 11.85 -0.03
N PHE A 93 2.20 12.47 1.15
CA PHE A 93 2.06 13.92 1.28
C PHE A 93 3.11 14.68 0.47
N LEU A 94 4.39 14.30 0.57
CA LEU A 94 5.46 14.89 -0.22
C LEU A 94 5.25 14.70 -1.73
N GLN A 95 4.76 13.55 -2.18
CA GLN A 95 4.47 13.32 -3.60
C GLN A 95 3.34 14.24 -4.09
N PHE A 96 2.29 14.45 -3.29
CA PHE A 96 1.25 15.40 -3.64
C PHE A 96 1.73 16.85 -3.64
N LEU A 97 2.69 17.23 -2.79
CA LEU A 97 3.28 18.58 -2.80
C LEU A 97 4.13 18.85 -4.05
N LYS A 98 4.74 17.81 -4.63
CA LYS A 98 5.58 17.93 -5.84
C LYS A 98 4.78 18.11 -7.14
N LEU A 99 3.45 17.94 -7.11
CA LEU A 99 2.61 18.11 -8.29
C LEU A 99 2.61 19.56 -8.77
N SER A 100 2.83 19.76 -10.07
CA SER A 100 2.61 21.06 -10.71
C SER A 100 1.11 21.41 -10.79
N PRO A 101 0.73 22.69 -10.94
CA PRO A 101 -0.68 23.08 -11.08
C PRO A 101 -1.39 22.42 -12.26
N GLN A 102 -0.67 22.14 -13.34
CA GLN A 102 -1.20 21.48 -14.54
C GLN A 102 -1.48 19.99 -14.28
N GLU A 103 -0.52 19.27 -13.70
CA GLU A 103 -0.67 17.85 -13.32
C GLU A 103 -1.77 17.65 -12.26
N SER A 104 -1.90 18.62 -11.35
CA SER A 104 -2.95 18.63 -10.33
C SER A 104 -4.35 18.74 -10.92
N MET A 105 -4.50 19.32 -12.12
CA MET A 105 -5.79 19.54 -12.76
C MET A 105 -6.22 18.40 -13.68
N GLN A 106 -5.27 17.62 -14.22
CA GLN A 106 -5.54 16.57 -15.19
C GLN A 106 -5.86 15.23 -14.51
N ASP A 107 -4.86 14.57 -13.91
CA ASP A 107 -5.04 13.32 -13.14
C ASP A 107 -3.98 13.25 -12.01
N PRO A 108 -4.27 13.83 -10.82
CA PRO A 108 -3.27 13.96 -9.77
C PRO A 108 -2.80 12.61 -9.21
N VAL A 109 -3.67 11.59 -9.19
CA VAL A 109 -3.32 10.26 -8.67
C VAL A 109 -2.43 9.53 -9.66
N TYR A 110 -2.70 9.65 -10.96
CA TYR A 110 -1.81 9.14 -12.01
C TYR A 110 -0.38 9.68 -11.87
N HIS A 111 -0.21 11.00 -11.73
CA HIS A 111 1.10 11.64 -11.61
C HIS A 111 1.81 11.30 -10.29
N VAL A 112 1.06 11.09 -9.20
CA VAL A 112 1.64 10.60 -7.94
C VAL A 112 2.13 9.16 -8.07
N LEU A 113 1.35 8.28 -8.71
CA LEU A 113 1.69 6.86 -8.82
C LEU A 113 2.87 6.60 -9.77
N LEU A 114 2.93 7.27 -10.92
CA LEU A 114 3.98 7.08 -11.92
C LEU A 114 5.25 7.84 -11.60
N ARG A 115 6.41 7.26 -11.86
CA ARG A 115 7.69 7.97 -11.81
C ARG A 115 7.74 9.04 -12.91
N ASN A 116 8.05 10.30 -12.54
CA ASN A 116 8.07 11.49 -13.43
C ASN A 116 9.15 11.49 -14.54
N SER A 117 9.75 10.33 -14.87
CA SER A 117 10.81 10.25 -15.87
C SER A 117 10.68 8.95 -16.67
N SER A 118 9.72 8.91 -17.58
CA SER A 118 9.66 7.90 -18.64
C SER A 118 10.09 8.52 -19.97
N LYS A 119 11.39 8.80 -20.10
CA LYS A 119 12.10 8.94 -21.39
C LYS A 119 13.44 8.22 -21.32
N ASN A 120 13.44 6.96 -20.91
CA ASN A 120 14.54 6.04 -21.21
C ASN A 120 14.02 4.60 -21.16
N PRO A 121 13.71 3.99 -22.31
CA PRO A 121 13.40 2.57 -22.38
C PRO A 121 14.72 1.79 -22.30
N SER A 122 15.37 1.77 -21.14
CA SER A 122 16.37 0.74 -20.89
C SER A 122 15.61 -0.53 -20.52
N GLU A 123 15.14 -1.23 -21.55
CA GLU A 123 14.72 -2.63 -21.47
C GLU A 123 15.87 -3.45 -20.91
N GLN A 124 15.91 -3.61 -19.60
CA GLN A 124 16.76 -4.60 -18.98
C GLN A 124 16.17 -5.96 -19.36
N LYS A 125 16.80 -6.65 -20.33
CA LYS A 125 16.54 -8.04 -20.71
C LYS A 125 16.63 -8.93 -19.46
N ARG A 126 15.55 -9.02 -18.69
CA ARG A 126 15.40 -9.97 -17.59
C ARG A 126 14.92 -11.28 -18.20
N LYS A 127 15.66 -12.35 -17.89
CA LYS A 127 15.38 -13.73 -18.31
C LYS A 127 14.01 -14.25 -17.83
N HIS A 128 13.39 -13.56 -16.87
CA HIS A 128 12.08 -13.87 -16.30
C HIS A 128 11.13 -12.68 -16.41
N SER A 129 9.86 -12.97 -16.74
CA SER A 129 8.80 -11.95 -16.77
C SER A 129 8.57 -11.37 -15.37
N PRO A 130 8.74 -10.04 -15.18
CA PRO A 130 8.52 -9.40 -13.88
C PRO A 130 7.08 -9.56 -13.39
N VAL A 131 6.11 -9.63 -14.31
CA VAL A 131 4.69 -9.87 -14.01
C VAL A 131 4.46 -11.26 -13.43
N VAL A 132 5.09 -12.30 -14.01
CA VAL A 132 4.97 -13.68 -13.49
C VAL A 132 5.57 -13.78 -12.09
N MET A 133 6.73 -13.18 -11.86
CA MET A 133 7.34 -13.14 -10.53
C MET A 133 6.43 -12.45 -9.50
N ALA A 134 5.83 -11.31 -9.87
CA ALA A 134 4.90 -10.61 -9.00
C ALA A 134 3.67 -11.46 -8.66
N ARG A 135 3.09 -12.19 -9.64
CA ARG A 135 1.98 -13.12 -9.39
C ARG A 135 2.35 -14.16 -8.34
N ILE A 136 3.52 -14.79 -8.49
CA ILE A 136 4.01 -15.82 -7.55
C ILE A 136 4.17 -15.22 -6.15
N ILE A 137 4.78 -14.03 -6.03
CA ILE A 137 5.00 -13.37 -4.74
C ILE A 137 3.67 -13.03 -4.06
N PHE A 138 2.73 -12.39 -4.76
CA PHE A 138 1.45 -11.99 -4.15
C PHE A 138 0.54 -13.19 -3.87
N ILE A 139 0.59 -14.26 -4.67
CA ILE A 139 -0.08 -15.53 -4.33
C ILE A 139 0.50 -16.11 -3.05
N ALA A 140 1.84 -16.20 -2.95
CA ALA A 140 2.50 -16.73 -1.76
C ALA A 140 2.18 -15.90 -0.51
N LEU A 141 2.21 -14.57 -0.59
CA LEU A 141 1.85 -13.67 0.50
C LEU A 141 0.37 -13.81 0.89
N GLY A 142 -0.54 -13.87 -0.08
CA GLY A 142 -1.97 -14.08 0.19
C GLY A 142 -2.24 -15.43 0.86
N CYS A 143 -1.61 -16.51 0.40
CA CYS A 143 -1.71 -17.83 1.02
C CYS A 143 -1.10 -17.86 2.42
N LEU A 144 0.05 -17.22 2.64
CA LEU A 144 0.68 -17.08 3.95
C LEU A 144 -0.28 -16.38 4.92
N MET A 145 -0.81 -15.22 4.52
CA MET A 145 -1.72 -14.45 5.36
C MET A 145 -3.01 -15.21 5.67
N LEU A 146 -3.60 -15.88 4.67
CA LEU A 146 -4.80 -16.71 4.88
C LEU A 146 -4.52 -17.89 5.83
N ALA A 147 -3.38 -18.57 5.67
CA ALA A 147 -2.98 -19.66 6.55
C ALA A 147 -2.75 -19.16 7.99
N THR A 148 -2.11 -18.00 8.16
CA THR A 148 -1.91 -17.36 9.47
C THR A 148 -3.24 -17.02 10.14
N LEU A 149 -4.20 -16.45 9.42
CA LEU A 149 -5.54 -16.18 9.96
C LEU A 149 -6.25 -17.46 10.38
N LEU A 150 -6.33 -18.44 9.48
CA LEU A 150 -7.03 -19.71 9.75
C LEU A 150 -6.39 -20.44 10.93
N TYR A 151 -5.06 -20.54 10.96
CA TYR A 151 -4.34 -21.13 12.07
C TYR A 151 -4.69 -20.43 13.40
N THR A 152 -4.55 -19.10 13.45
CA THR A 152 -4.77 -18.33 14.69
C THR A 152 -6.22 -18.38 15.15
N ILE A 153 -7.20 -18.35 14.22
CA ILE A 153 -8.62 -18.52 14.56
C ILE A 153 -8.88 -19.91 15.14
N LEU A 154 -8.32 -20.95 14.53
CA LEU A 154 -8.53 -22.34 14.95
C LEU A 154 -7.87 -22.64 16.30
N THR A 155 -6.68 -22.08 16.56
CA THR A 155 -5.92 -22.35 17.80
C THR A 155 -6.25 -21.40 18.94
N ASN A 156 -6.59 -20.14 18.64
CA ASN A 156 -6.74 -19.09 19.65
C ASN A 156 -8.14 -18.47 19.69
N GLY A 157 -9.08 -18.93 18.84
CA GLY A 157 -10.45 -18.42 18.80
C GLY A 157 -10.56 -17.04 18.16
N SER A 158 -11.66 -16.33 18.42
CA SER A 158 -11.96 -15.03 17.79
C SER A 158 -10.93 -13.92 18.09
N PRO A 159 -10.60 -13.04 17.11
CA PRO A 159 -9.80 -11.83 17.34
C PRO A 159 -10.56 -10.73 18.10
N PHE A 160 -11.89 -10.78 18.14
CA PHE A 160 -12.72 -9.70 18.68
C PHE A 160 -12.90 -9.83 20.19
N ARG A 161 -11.79 -9.67 20.94
CA ARG A 161 -11.75 -9.75 22.40
C ARG A 161 -10.97 -8.58 22.97
N LYS A 162 -11.52 -7.95 24.02
CA LYS A 162 -10.92 -6.76 24.65
C LYS A 162 -9.54 -7.05 25.24
N GLU A 163 -9.32 -8.26 25.72
CA GLU A 163 -8.02 -8.70 26.26
C GLU A 163 -6.86 -8.65 25.25
N LEU A 164 -7.16 -8.69 23.95
CA LEU A 164 -6.14 -8.61 22.90
C LEU A 164 -5.75 -7.17 22.57
N LEU A 165 -6.57 -6.18 22.95
CA LEU A 165 -6.38 -4.76 22.66
C LEU A 165 -5.43 -4.10 23.67
N THR A 166 -4.22 -4.62 23.80
CA THR A 166 -3.14 -3.97 24.55
C THR A 166 -2.78 -2.63 23.91
N PRO A 167 -2.15 -1.67 24.64
CA PRO A 167 -1.77 -0.38 24.07
C PRO A 167 -0.94 -0.50 22.78
N TRP A 168 -0.01 -1.45 22.73
CA TRP A 168 0.78 -1.74 21.54
C TRP A 168 0.00 -2.40 20.42
N MET A 169 -0.98 -3.27 20.71
CA MET A 169 -1.87 -3.83 19.69
C MET A 169 -2.68 -2.71 19.04
N VAL A 170 -3.25 -1.80 19.84
CA VAL A 170 -4.01 -0.65 19.34
C VAL A 170 -3.15 0.25 18.48
N ALA A 171 -1.93 0.57 18.91
CA ALA A 171 -0.99 1.37 18.11
C ALA A 171 -0.65 0.70 16.77
N THR A 172 -0.42 -0.62 16.77
CA THR A 172 -0.15 -1.41 15.56
C THR A 172 -1.35 -1.43 14.61
N LEU A 173 -2.58 -1.56 15.14
CA LEU A 173 -3.80 -1.49 14.34
C LEU A 173 -4.02 -0.11 13.73
N ILE A 174 -3.76 0.97 14.48
CA ILE A 174 -3.83 2.34 13.94
C ILE A 174 -2.85 2.49 12.78
N ASP A 175 -1.61 2.03 12.96
CA ASP A 175 -0.60 2.03 11.90
C ASP A 175 -1.06 1.24 10.66
N PHE A 176 -1.53 0.01 10.89
CA PHE A 176 -2.08 -0.85 9.86
C PHE A 176 -3.19 -0.17 9.05
N TYR A 177 -4.13 0.50 9.71
CA TYR A 177 -5.24 1.17 9.04
C TYR A 177 -4.82 2.41 8.27
N ILE A 178 -3.74 3.09 8.66
CA ILE A 178 -3.16 4.18 7.87
C ILE A 178 -2.60 3.66 6.54
N ASN A 179 -1.87 2.53 6.57
CA ASN A 179 -1.37 1.89 5.35
C ASN A 179 -2.51 1.35 4.49
N THR A 180 -3.55 0.81 5.13
CA THR A 180 -4.80 0.39 4.48
C THR A 180 -5.51 1.56 3.79
N ALA A 181 -5.55 2.73 4.42
CA ALA A 181 -6.11 3.95 3.82
C ALA A 181 -5.30 4.41 2.60
N ALA A 182 -3.98 4.24 2.61
CA ALA A 182 -3.17 4.52 1.42
C ALA A 182 -3.53 3.60 0.24
N LEU A 183 -3.68 2.30 0.48
CA LEU A 183 -4.10 1.35 -0.56
C LEU A 183 -5.55 1.57 -1.01
N SER A 184 -6.45 1.97 -0.11
CA SER A 184 -7.86 2.20 -0.46
C SER A 184 -8.02 3.34 -1.46
N VAL A 185 -7.23 4.42 -1.33
CA VAL A 185 -7.17 5.50 -2.34
C VAL A 185 -6.77 4.95 -3.70
N TRP A 186 -5.77 4.05 -3.75
CA TRP A 186 -5.37 3.41 -5.00
C TRP A 186 -6.46 2.49 -5.56
N PHE A 187 -7.14 1.69 -4.72
CA PHE A 187 -8.21 0.79 -5.15
C PHE A 187 -9.38 1.56 -5.75
N ILE A 188 -9.82 2.64 -5.11
CA ILE A 188 -10.90 3.49 -5.61
C ILE A 188 -10.52 4.13 -6.95
N TYR A 189 -9.29 4.64 -7.07
CA TYR A 189 -8.79 5.20 -8.33
C TYR A 189 -8.73 4.16 -9.46
N LYS A 190 -8.46 2.90 -9.11
CA LYS A 190 -8.27 1.82 -10.05
C LYS A 190 -9.58 1.25 -10.60
N GLU A 191 -10.61 1.20 -9.77
CA GLU A 191 -11.90 0.60 -10.11
C GLU A 191 -12.74 1.52 -11.02
N SER A 192 -13.41 0.92 -12.01
CA SER A 192 -14.24 1.66 -12.96
C SER A 192 -15.56 2.15 -12.37
N SER A 193 -16.00 1.56 -11.26
CA SER A 193 -17.23 1.93 -10.56
C SER A 193 -16.98 2.20 -9.09
N TRP A 194 -17.62 3.23 -8.57
CA TRP A 194 -17.51 3.61 -7.15
C TRP A 194 -18.02 2.50 -6.21
N ILE A 195 -19.02 1.72 -6.65
CA ILE A 195 -19.55 0.58 -5.87
C ILE A 195 -18.49 -0.52 -5.74
N SER A 196 -17.85 -0.91 -6.84
CA SER A 196 -16.76 -1.90 -6.81
C SER A 196 -15.60 -1.40 -5.93
N GLY A 197 -15.25 -0.11 -6.05
CA GLY A 197 -14.27 0.54 -5.18
C GLY A 197 -14.63 0.39 -3.70
N ILE A 198 -15.87 0.71 -3.29
CA ILE A 198 -16.33 0.57 -1.91
C ILE A 198 -16.30 -0.89 -1.44
N VAL A 199 -16.75 -1.84 -2.27
CA VAL A 199 -16.70 -3.26 -1.94
C VAL A 199 -15.25 -3.68 -1.64
N TRP A 200 -14.29 -3.26 -2.46
CA TRP A 200 -12.88 -3.55 -2.23
C TRP A 200 -12.33 -2.89 -0.98
N VAL A 201 -12.75 -1.67 -0.65
CA VAL A 201 -12.36 -1.01 0.60
C VAL A 201 -12.91 -1.76 1.81
N ILE A 202 -14.17 -2.19 1.78
CA ILE A 202 -14.77 -3.00 2.85
C ILE A 202 -13.99 -4.31 3.02
N LEU A 203 -13.72 -5.02 1.91
CA LEU A 203 -12.93 -6.25 1.93
C LEU A 203 -11.53 -6.01 2.53
N LEU A 204 -10.86 -4.93 2.14
CA LEU A 204 -9.55 -4.56 2.66
C LEU A 204 -9.58 -4.25 4.16
N ILE A 205 -10.62 -3.57 4.67
CA ILE A 205 -10.78 -3.30 6.10
C ILE A 205 -11.06 -4.59 6.89
N CYS A 206 -11.83 -5.52 6.33
CA CYS A 206 -12.24 -6.75 7.00
C CYS A 206 -11.18 -7.86 6.97
N PHE A 207 -10.45 -8.00 5.86
CA PHE A 207 -9.53 -9.14 5.62
C PHE A 207 -8.09 -8.72 5.34
N GLY A 208 -7.80 -7.41 5.34
CA GLY A 208 -6.45 -6.88 5.26
C GLY A 208 -5.70 -7.37 4.02
N GLY A 209 -4.52 -7.92 4.27
CA GLY A 209 -3.54 -8.41 3.31
C GLY A 209 -4.07 -9.50 2.39
N VAL A 210 -5.04 -10.32 2.82
CA VAL A 210 -5.69 -11.31 1.94
C VAL A 210 -6.41 -10.59 0.79
N SER A 211 -7.20 -9.56 1.11
CA SER A 211 -7.88 -8.75 0.11
C SER A 211 -6.91 -7.91 -0.71
N ALA A 212 -5.85 -7.38 -0.10
CA ALA A 212 -4.81 -6.65 -0.82
C ALA A 212 -4.13 -7.51 -1.89
N CYS A 213 -3.69 -8.71 -1.52
CA CYS A 213 -3.10 -9.68 -2.44
C CYS A 213 -4.10 -10.10 -3.52
N THR A 214 -5.35 -10.39 -3.15
CA THR A 214 -6.40 -10.79 -4.12
C THR A 214 -6.64 -9.70 -5.17
N PHE A 215 -6.74 -8.44 -4.75
CA PHE A 215 -6.89 -7.31 -5.66
C PHE A 215 -5.70 -7.17 -6.61
N ILE A 216 -4.47 -7.23 -6.08
CA ILE A 216 -3.24 -7.12 -6.87
C ILE A 216 -3.13 -8.28 -7.86
N ILE A 217 -3.46 -9.50 -7.45
CA ILE A 217 -3.45 -10.69 -8.31
C ILE A 217 -4.47 -10.52 -9.46
N LYS A 218 -5.70 -10.07 -9.16
CA LYS A 218 -6.72 -9.73 -10.17
C LYS A 218 -6.14 -8.77 -11.22
N GLU A 219 -5.44 -7.73 -10.77
CA GLU A 219 -4.84 -6.73 -11.67
C GLU A 219 -3.63 -7.26 -12.44
N LEU A 220 -2.81 -8.11 -11.83
CA LEU A 220 -1.67 -8.76 -12.50
C LEU A 220 -2.12 -9.74 -13.58
N PHE A 221 -3.29 -10.39 -13.45
CA PHE A 221 -3.83 -11.29 -14.48
C PHE A 221 -4.31 -10.56 -15.74
N GLN A 222 -4.57 -9.26 -15.66
CA GLN A 222 -4.92 -8.44 -16.83
C GLN A 222 -3.69 -8.03 -17.67
N LEU A 223 -2.47 -8.26 -17.15
CA LEU A 223 -1.21 -7.97 -17.83
C LEU A 223 -0.66 -9.19 -18.57
N THR A 224 -0.03 -8.96 -19.72
CA THR A 224 0.73 -9.99 -20.44
C THR A 224 2.09 -10.19 -19.76
N SER A 225 2.73 -11.34 -19.94
CA SER A 225 4.08 -11.60 -19.39
C SER A 225 5.16 -10.64 -19.91
N LEU A 226 4.96 -10.07 -21.10
CA LEU A 226 5.86 -9.08 -21.71
C LEU A 226 5.57 -7.65 -21.26
N ASP A 227 4.45 -7.41 -20.58
CA ASP A 227 4.08 -6.07 -20.13
C ASP A 227 4.98 -5.61 -18.98
N PRO A 228 5.31 -4.31 -18.91
CA PRO A 228 6.05 -3.75 -17.79
C PRO A 228 5.15 -3.64 -16.56
N LEU A 229 5.72 -3.96 -15.40
CA LEU A 229 4.97 -4.11 -14.16
C LEU A 229 4.27 -2.82 -13.70
N TYR A 230 4.80 -1.64 -14.03
CA TYR A 230 4.20 -0.35 -13.62
C TYR A 230 2.78 -0.13 -14.20
N LEU A 231 2.39 -0.86 -15.26
CA LEU A 231 1.02 -0.81 -15.80
C LEU A 231 -0.04 -1.30 -14.81
N ILE A 232 0.36 -1.98 -13.73
CA ILE A 232 -0.55 -2.31 -12.63
C ILE A 232 -1.06 -1.05 -11.91
N LEU A 233 -0.26 0.03 -11.85
CA LEU A 233 -0.61 1.24 -11.12
C LEU A 233 -1.70 2.06 -11.85
N LEU A 234 -1.80 1.94 -13.18
CA LEU A 234 -2.64 2.78 -14.02
C LEU A 234 -4.09 2.31 -14.08
N ASN A 235 -5.08 3.18 -14.03
CA ASN A 235 -6.47 2.79 -14.25
C ASN A 235 -6.68 2.19 -15.68
N ASN A 236 -7.82 1.54 -15.91
CA ASN A 236 -8.11 0.87 -17.18
C ASN A 236 -8.06 1.80 -18.40
N HIS A 237 -8.48 3.07 -18.26
CA HIS A 237 -8.45 4.05 -19.34
C HIS A 237 -7.01 4.40 -19.75
N ASN A 238 -6.21 4.86 -18.78
CA ASN A 238 -4.82 5.26 -18.98
C ASN A 238 -3.95 4.06 -19.43
N ARG A 239 -4.31 2.84 -19.02
CA ARG A 239 -3.65 1.60 -19.47
C ARG A 239 -3.96 1.30 -20.95
N ALA A 240 -5.20 1.50 -21.40
CA ALA A 240 -5.56 1.29 -22.81
C ALA A 240 -4.85 2.29 -23.73
N GLU A 241 -4.80 3.56 -23.32
CA GLU A 241 -4.08 4.63 -24.03
C GLU A 241 -2.58 4.32 -24.15
N ASN A 242 -1.92 3.94 -23.05
CA ASN A 242 -0.50 3.54 -23.06
C ASN A 242 -0.21 2.30 -23.92
N ARG A 243 -1.17 1.36 -24.05
CA ARG A 243 -1.01 0.21 -24.96
C ARG A 243 -1.13 0.65 -26.42
N TYR A 244 -2.04 1.57 -26.73
CA TYR A 244 -2.24 2.09 -28.07
C TYR A 244 -1.01 2.85 -28.58
N GLU A 245 -0.47 3.77 -27.78
CA GLU A 245 0.76 4.51 -28.13
C GLU A 245 1.95 3.59 -28.42
N ARG A 246 2.06 2.48 -27.69
CA ARG A 246 3.15 1.52 -27.86
C ARG A 246 3.03 0.63 -29.09
N ILE A 247 1.83 0.50 -29.67
CA ILE A 247 1.60 -0.23 -30.93
C ILE A 247 1.94 0.66 -32.13
N LEU A 248 1.86 1.98 -31.98
CA LEU A 248 2.14 2.96 -33.04
C LEU A 248 3.64 3.33 -33.18
N LEU A 249 4.49 2.90 -32.23
CA LEU A 249 5.94 3.09 -32.23
C LEU A 249 6.66 1.81 -32.64
#